data_AF-A0A843JV35-F1
#
_entry.id   AF-A0A843JV35-F1
#
_cell.length_a   1.000
_cell.length_b   1.000
_cell.length_c   1.000
_cell.angle_alpha   90.00
_cell.angle_beta   90.00
_cell.angle_gamma   90.00
#
_symmetry.space_group_name_H-M   'P 1'
#
loop_
_entity.id
_entity.type
_entity.pdbx_description
1 polymer ?
#
loop_
_entity_poly.entity_id
_entity_poly.type
_entity_poly.pdbx_seq_one_letter_code
_entity_poly.pdbx_strand_id
1 'polypeptide(L)'
;CNQCDHDWIRKGANIPKKCPLCRSAEWNKPKANRGMCNQCGHIWRFRSGGMPERCPFCQSKIWNRPLKAVRCQRCGHLWKMRAPRTAGNSSVCPRCKSAKWNESPIVCQCDKCSRTYYVKYGDVRRCPTCHEDTDRRLIVCSECGKRWYHAGESPGTCPKCGIAMQPERERSTSVLLWSDGRSELSYVSENGYGCVYLMRGGTPLCARYIYELLNEFGMTIGQVVDSVNDKSMDGKWEAYADDMYRTRDGYEKYVDYFMKRLALSEQDARILSVHFTGMSPHMIAMRFGLSDKEVDSAMGRIMYAYSESGIIVDDTVFTDDPFRFY
;
A
#
# COMPACT_ATOMS: atom_id res chain seq x y z
N CYS A 1 -36.04 -21.27 -0.47
CA CYS A 1 -35.72 -22.60 0.14
C CYS A 1 -34.53 -22.45 1.07
N ASN A 2 -34.65 -22.91 2.30
CA ASN A 2 -33.61 -22.77 3.32
C ASN A 2 -32.33 -23.59 3.01
N GLN A 3 -32.33 -24.46 2.00
CA GLN A 3 -31.21 -25.30 1.59
C GLN A 3 -30.54 -24.88 0.28
N CYS A 4 -31.13 -24.02 -0.54
CA CYS A 4 -30.47 -23.58 -1.78
C CYS A 4 -30.78 -22.13 -2.14
N ASP A 5 -31.44 -21.41 -1.24
CA ASP A 5 -31.82 -20.01 -1.40
C ASP A 5 -32.71 -19.72 -2.62
N HIS A 6 -33.23 -20.77 -3.28
CA HIS A 6 -34.16 -20.65 -4.38
C HIS A 6 -35.57 -20.30 -3.90
N ASP A 7 -36.13 -19.22 -4.44
CA ASP A 7 -37.49 -18.79 -4.19
C ASP A 7 -38.44 -19.32 -5.28
N TRP A 8 -39.65 -19.69 -4.87
CA TRP A 8 -40.72 -20.06 -5.80
C TRP A 8 -42.06 -19.56 -5.31
N ILE A 9 -42.93 -19.27 -6.27
CA ILE A 9 -44.32 -18.90 -6.02
C ILE A 9 -45.13 -20.17 -5.82
N ARG A 10 -45.81 -20.30 -4.69
CA ARG A 10 -46.61 -21.48 -4.36
C ARG A 10 -47.88 -21.47 -5.22
N LYS A 11 -48.03 -22.47 -6.10
CA LYS A 11 -49.26 -22.70 -6.87
C LYS A 11 -50.19 -23.64 -6.08
N GLY A 12 -51.01 -23.07 -5.19
CA GLY A 12 -52.05 -23.79 -4.44
C GLY A 12 -51.76 -24.05 -2.96
N ALA A 13 -52.73 -24.68 -2.27
CA ALA A 13 -52.74 -24.84 -0.81
C ALA A 13 -51.79 -25.94 -0.27
N ASN A 14 -51.16 -26.75 -1.12
CA ASN A 14 -50.28 -27.83 -0.66
C ASN A 14 -48.85 -27.32 -0.43
N ILE A 15 -48.27 -27.68 0.72
CA ILE A 15 -46.86 -27.42 1.03
C ILE A 15 -46.03 -28.41 0.19
N PRO A 16 -45.08 -27.96 -0.65
CA PRO A 16 -44.32 -28.88 -1.49
C PRO A 16 -43.50 -29.85 -0.62
N LYS A 17 -43.52 -31.14 -0.96
CA LYS A 17 -42.74 -32.16 -0.21
C LYS A 17 -41.23 -32.01 -0.41
N LYS A 18 -40.79 -31.38 -1.51
CA LYS A 18 -39.38 -31.17 -1.87
C LYS A 18 -39.20 -29.80 -2.52
N CYS A 19 -38.02 -29.21 -2.38
CA CYS A 19 -37.65 -28.01 -3.14
C CYS A 19 -37.68 -28.30 -4.65
N PRO A 20 -38.32 -27.48 -5.49
CA PRO A 20 -38.37 -27.69 -6.93
C PRO A 20 -37.00 -27.60 -7.61
N LEU A 21 -36.06 -26.81 -7.08
CA LEU A 21 -34.70 -26.69 -7.62
C LEU A 21 -33.77 -27.79 -7.10
N CYS A 22 -33.52 -27.82 -5.78
CA CYS A 22 -32.51 -28.71 -5.20
C CYS A 22 -33.05 -30.09 -4.77
N ARG A 23 -34.35 -30.34 -4.95
CA ARG A 23 -35.07 -31.59 -4.58
C ARG A 23 -34.96 -31.99 -3.09
N SER A 24 -34.46 -31.09 -2.23
CA SER A 24 -34.34 -31.36 -0.80
C SER A 24 -35.72 -31.47 -0.14
N ALA A 25 -35.94 -32.55 0.62
CA ALA A 25 -37.13 -32.72 1.45
C ALA A 25 -37.11 -31.85 2.73
N GLU A 26 -35.95 -31.27 3.05
CA GLU A 26 -35.72 -30.44 4.24
C GLU A 26 -35.66 -28.95 3.90
N TRP A 27 -36.30 -28.56 2.79
CA TRP A 27 -36.24 -27.22 2.24
C TRP A 27 -36.83 -26.14 3.16
N ASN A 28 -37.68 -26.55 4.12
CA ASN A 28 -38.36 -25.73 5.11
C ASN A 28 -37.72 -25.81 6.51
N LYS A 29 -36.77 -26.72 6.75
CA LYS A 29 -36.01 -26.77 8.02
C LYS A 29 -35.04 -25.58 8.10
N PRO A 30 -34.59 -25.15 9.30
CA PRO A 30 -33.55 -24.14 9.43
C PRO A 30 -32.34 -24.44 8.53
N LYS A 31 -31.72 -23.39 7.98
CA LYS A 31 -30.58 -23.52 7.05
C LYS A 31 -29.50 -24.37 7.71
N ALA A 32 -29.18 -25.52 7.10
CA ALA A 32 -28.19 -26.43 7.68
C ALA A 32 -26.88 -25.67 7.92
N ASN A 33 -26.24 -25.89 9.07
CA ASN A 33 -24.97 -25.24 9.40
C ASN A 33 -23.97 -25.55 8.25
N ARG A 34 -23.54 -24.52 7.53
CA ARG A 34 -22.57 -24.62 6.43
C ARG A 34 -21.27 -23.95 6.80
N GLY A 35 -20.17 -24.61 6.47
CA GLY A 35 -18.84 -24.02 6.49
C GLY A 35 -18.43 -23.65 5.08
N MET A 36 -17.78 -22.50 4.92
CA MET A 36 -17.06 -22.16 3.70
C MET A 36 -15.58 -22.07 4.04
N CYS A 37 -14.73 -22.65 3.20
CA CYS A 37 -13.30 -22.46 3.31
C CYS A 37 -12.95 -21.13 2.67
N ASN A 38 -12.50 -20.17 3.47
CA ASN A 38 -11.99 -18.89 3.00
C ASN A 38 -10.77 -19.05 2.08
N GLN A 39 -10.06 -20.18 2.13
CA GLN A 39 -8.85 -20.42 1.33
C GLN A 39 -9.13 -20.91 -0.10
N CYS A 40 -10.13 -21.79 -0.27
CA CYS A 40 -10.45 -22.39 -1.57
C CYS A 40 -11.88 -22.14 -2.07
N GLY A 41 -12.74 -21.51 -1.27
CA GLY A 41 -14.15 -21.26 -1.58
C GLY A 41 -15.05 -22.49 -1.45
N HIS A 42 -14.52 -23.66 -1.07
CA HIS A 42 -15.32 -24.87 -0.94
C HIS A 42 -16.36 -24.73 0.19
N ILE A 43 -17.60 -25.12 -0.08
CA ILE A 43 -18.72 -25.06 0.88
C ILE A 43 -19.12 -26.49 1.26
N TRP A 44 -19.22 -26.78 2.56
CA TRP A 44 -19.68 -28.07 3.07
C TRP A 44 -20.74 -27.89 4.16
N ARG A 45 -21.46 -28.97 4.47
CA ARG A 45 -22.43 -29.02 5.57
C ARG A 45 -21.76 -29.65 6.79
N PHE A 46 -21.92 -29.05 7.97
CA PHE A 46 -21.51 -29.70 9.21
C PHE A 46 -22.51 -30.82 9.53
N ARG A 47 -22.01 -32.01 9.82
CA ARG A 47 -22.78 -33.00 10.60
C ARG A 47 -22.70 -32.56 12.06
N SER A 48 -23.62 -33.02 12.91
CA SER A 48 -23.82 -32.59 14.31
C SER A 48 -22.63 -32.70 15.27
N GLY A 49 -21.40 -32.97 14.78
CA GLY A 49 -20.17 -33.20 15.54
C GLY A 49 -19.07 -32.13 15.39
N GLY A 50 -19.41 -30.87 15.06
CA GLY A 50 -18.48 -29.74 15.17
C GLY A 50 -17.78 -29.28 13.88
N MET A 51 -17.09 -28.14 13.97
CA MET A 51 -16.29 -27.56 12.88
C MET A 51 -15.07 -28.44 12.57
N PRO A 52 -14.72 -28.71 11.30
CA PRO A 52 -13.59 -29.56 10.98
C PRO A 52 -12.27 -28.85 11.29
N GLU A 53 -11.25 -29.59 11.73
CA GLU A 53 -9.91 -29.03 11.91
C GLU A 53 -9.26 -28.57 10.59
N ARG A 54 -9.71 -29.14 9.47
CA ARG A 54 -9.18 -28.85 8.13
C ARG A 54 -10.29 -28.70 7.11
N CYS A 55 -10.05 -27.91 6.07
CA CYS A 55 -10.96 -27.90 4.92
C CYS A 55 -11.05 -29.31 4.30
N PRO A 56 -12.25 -29.87 4.08
CA PRO A 56 -12.39 -31.20 3.49
C PRO A 56 -11.89 -31.26 2.03
N PHE A 57 -11.79 -30.13 1.35
CA PHE A 57 -11.30 -30.04 -0.03
C PHE A 57 -9.80 -29.73 -0.10
N CYS A 58 -9.36 -28.57 0.40
CA CYS A 58 -7.95 -28.14 0.29
C CYS A 58 -7.06 -28.55 1.46
N GLN A 59 -7.61 -29.22 2.48
CA GLN A 59 -6.88 -29.67 3.69
C GLN A 59 -6.20 -28.56 4.50
N SER A 60 -6.54 -27.29 4.26
CA SER A 60 -6.01 -26.15 5.01
C SER A 60 -6.50 -26.16 6.46
N LYS A 61 -5.57 -25.98 7.42
CA LYS A 61 -5.85 -25.80 8.85
C LYS A 61 -6.40 -24.40 9.20
N ILE A 62 -6.22 -23.44 8.30
CA ILE A 62 -6.66 -22.04 8.47
C ILE A 62 -7.84 -21.71 7.56
N TRP A 63 -8.69 -22.72 7.30
CA TRP A 63 -9.80 -22.61 6.36
C TRP A 63 -10.83 -21.56 6.76
N ASN A 64 -10.94 -21.25 8.05
CA ASN A 64 -11.85 -20.25 8.62
C ASN A 64 -11.23 -18.85 8.69
N ARG A 65 -9.93 -18.68 8.41
CA ARG A 65 -9.28 -17.37 8.41
C ARG A 65 -9.49 -16.67 7.06
N PRO A 66 -9.84 -15.37 7.04
CA PRO A 66 -9.96 -14.62 5.80
C PRO A 66 -8.63 -14.64 5.03
N LEU A 67 -8.71 -14.55 3.69
CA LEU A 67 -7.52 -14.41 2.86
C LEU A 67 -6.91 -13.02 3.11
N LYS A 68 -5.58 -12.96 3.25
CA LYS A 68 -4.86 -11.69 3.27
C LYS A 68 -4.93 -11.09 1.86
N ALA A 69 -5.61 -9.95 1.72
CA ALA A 69 -5.52 -9.14 0.52
C ALA A 69 -4.12 -8.54 0.47
N VAL A 70 -3.49 -8.59 -0.70
CA VAL A 70 -2.18 -7.98 -0.92
C VAL A 70 -2.18 -7.18 -2.21
N ARG A 71 -1.28 -6.19 -2.24
CA ARG A 71 -1.10 -5.26 -3.35
C ARG A 71 0.32 -5.37 -3.88
N CYS A 72 0.49 -5.38 -5.20
CA CYS A 72 1.81 -5.30 -5.80
C CYS A 72 2.33 -3.87 -5.78
N GLN A 73 3.45 -3.62 -5.12
CA GLN A 73 4.15 -2.33 -5.04
C GLN A 73 4.74 -1.85 -6.38
N ARG A 74 4.70 -2.70 -7.42
CA ARG A 74 5.20 -2.38 -8.77
C ARG A 74 4.13 -2.14 -9.82
N CYS A 75 2.90 -2.63 -9.60
CA CYS A 75 1.82 -2.49 -10.59
C CYS A 75 0.43 -2.25 -10.00
N GLY A 76 0.32 -2.15 -8.67
CA GLY A 76 -0.92 -1.84 -7.96
C GLY A 76 -1.94 -2.97 -7.96
N HIS A 77 -1.67 -4.11 -8.62
CA HIS A 77 -2.62 -5.21 -8.69
C HIS A 77 -2.95 -5.74 -7.28
N LEU A 78 -4.24 -5.86 -7.00
CA LEU A 78 -4.78 -6.41 -5.76
C LEU A 78 -5.19 -7.86 -5.97
N TRP A 79 -4.76 -8.76 -5.08
CA TRP A 79 -5.23 -10.13 -5.07
C TRP A 79 -5.31 -10.69 -3.66
N LYS A 80 -6.12 -11.73 -3.48
CA LYS A 80 -6.22 -12.46 -2.22
C LYS A 80 -5.17 -13.57 -2.22
N MET A 81 -4.19 -13.49 -1.31
CA MET A 81 -3.15 -14.50 -1.20
C MET A 81 -3.74 -15.78 -0.61
N ARG A 82 -3.87 -16.81 -1.45
CA ARG A 82 -4.20 -18.16 -1.00
C ARG A 82 -2.99 -18.73 -0.26
N ALA A 83 -3.14 -19.18 0.98
CA ALA A 83 -2.17 -20.12 1.54
C ALA A 83 -2.37 -21.46 0.80
N PRO A 84 -1.32 -22.16 0.30
CA PRO A 84 -0.72 -23.22 1.15
C PRO A 84 0.69 -23.77 0.78
N ARG A 85 1.22 -24.57 1.73
CA ARG A 85 2.38 -25.50 1.72
C ARG A 85 3.75 -24.84 1.54
N THR A 86 4.51 -24.82 2.64
CA THR A 86 5.91 -24.31 2.80
C THR A 86 6.10 -22.82 2.51
N ALA A 87 6.17 -22.01 3.58
CA ALA A 87 6.62 -20.61 3.61
C ALA A 87 5.89 -19.64 2.64
N GLY A 88 4.93 -18.89 3.18
CA GLY A 88 4.04 -18.02 2.42
C GLY A 88 4.78 -17.01 1.53
N ASN A 89 4.45 -17.06 0.24
CA ASN A 89 4.35 -15.94 -0.69
C ASN A 89 3.80 -16.51 -2.01
N SER A 90 2.90 -15.80 -2.70
CA SER A 90 2.84 -15.96 -4.15
C SER A 90 4.24 -15.60 -4.64
N SER A 91 4.97 -16.53 -5.27
CA SER A 91 6.36 -16.26 -5.68
C SER A 91 6.45 -15.10 -6.67
N VAL A 92 5.32 -14.74 -7.31
CA VAL A 92 5.22 -13.65 -8.26
C VAL A 92 3.87 -12.93 -8.18
N CYS A 93 3.82 -11.66 -8.60
CA CYS A 93 2.57 -10.95 -8.86
C CYS A 93 1.80 -11.60 -10.02
N PRO A 94 0.51 -11.90 -9.90
CA PRO A 94 -0.25 -12.53 -11.00
C PRO A 94 -0.42 -11.63 -12.23
N ARG A 95 -0.38 -10.29 -12.06
CA ARG A 95 -0.46 -9.31 -13.16
C ARG A 95 0.90 -9.07 -13.83
N CYS A 96 1.88 -8.53 -13.10
CA CYS A 96 3.17 -8.13 -13.69
C CYS A 96 4.26 -9.21 -13.62
N LYS A 97 3.98 -10.39 -13.03
CA LYS A 97 4.92 -11.50 -12.85
C LYS A 97 6.18 -11.17 -12.04
N SER A 98 6.24 -10.02 -11.37
CA SER A 98 7.38 -9.66 -10.51
C SER A 98 7.49 -10.59 -9.30
N ALA A 99 8.68 -11.13 -9.07
CA ALA A 99 8.99 -11.91 -7.86
C ALA A 99 9.16 -11.04 -6.60
N LYS A 100 9.43 -9.75 -6.77
CA LYS A 100 9.55 -8.74 -5.72
C LYS A 100 8.33 -7.83 -5.75
N TRP A 101 7.15 -8.43 -5.73
CA TRP A 101 5.89 -7.69 -5.83
C TRP A 101 5.60 -6.89 -4.56
N ASN A 102 6.19 -7.25 -3.42
CA ASN A 102 6.08 -6.63 -2.12
C ASN A 102 7.08 -5.49 -1.89
N GLU A 103 7.93 -5.20 -2.88
CA GLU A 103 8.93 -4.13 -2.83
C GLU A 103 8.72 -3.18 -3.99
N SER A 104 8.79 -1.88 -3.72
CA SER A 104 8.77 -0.82 -4.74
C SER A 104 9.96 -0.92 -5.70
N PRO A 105 9.83 -0.36 -6.92
CA PRO A 105 10.97 -0.23 -7.82
C PRO A 105 12.05 0.68 -7.23
N ILE A 106 13.31 0.23 -7.27
CA ILE A 106 14.45 1.06 -6.91
C ILE A 106 14.81 1.90 -8.14
N VAL A 107 14.77 3.23 -8.02
CA VAL A 107 15.12 4.15 -9.10
C VAL A 107 16.28 5.02 -8.63
N CYS A 108 17.34 5.09 -9.43
CA CYS A 108 18.59 5.77 -9.13
C CYS A 108 18.87 6.84 -10.18
N GLN A 109 19.64 7.85 -9.81
CA GLN A 109 20.26 8.77 -10.76
C GLN A 109 21.77 8.52 -10.77
N CYS A 110 22.37 8.36 -11.94
CA CYS A 110 23.81 8.16 -12.07
C CYS A 110 24.58 9.46 -11.80
N ASP A 111 25.61 9.42 -10.96
CA ASP A 111 26.43 10.60 -10.66
C ASP A 111 27.28 11.08 -11.86
N LYS A 112 27.73 10.15 -12.69
CA LYS A 112 28.65 10.45 -13.80
C LYS A 112 27.94 11.01 -15.03
N CYS A 113 26.75 10.49 -15.34
CA CYS A 113 26.01 10.87 -16.56
C CYS A 113 24.64 11.49 -16.28
N SER A 114 24.26 11.67 -15.02
CA SER A 114 22.97 12.22 -14.56
C SER A 114 21.73 11.45 -15.04
N ARG A 115 21.92 10.33 -15.74
CA ARG A 115 20.83 9.50 -16.24
C ARG A 115 20.10 8.81 -15.09
N THR A 116 18.78 8.95 -15.09
CA THR A 116 17.88 8.21 -14.23
C THR A 116 17.71 6.79 -14.77
N TYR A 117 17.75 5.79 -13.89
CA TYR A 117 17.56 4.39 -14.27
C TYR A 117 16.89 3.62 -13.12
N TYR A 118 16.17 2.54 -13.42
CA TYR A 118 15.65 1.64 -12.40
C TYR A 118 16.50 0.36 -12.32
N VAL A 119 16.66 -0.17 -11.11
CA VAL A 119 17.45 -1.38 -10.86
C VAL A 119 16.57 -2.59 -11.14
N LYS A 120 17.03 -3.45 -12.05
CA LYS A 120 16.38 -4.73 -12.34
C LYS A 120 16.72 -5.77 -11.27
N TYR A 121 15.94 -6.85 -11.22
CA TYR A 121 16.06 -7.86 -10.18
C TYR A 121 17.44 -8.52 -10.17
N GLY A 122 18.08 -8.57 -8.99
CA GLY A 122 19.39 -9.21 -8.79
C GLY A 122 20.60 -8.37 -9.23
N ASP A 123 20.37 -7.20 -9.83
CA ASP A 123 21.44 -6.34 -10.31
C ASP A 123 22.02 -5.46 -9.19
N VAL A 124 23.33 -5.22 -9.27
CA VAL A 124 24.01 -4.16 -8.52
C VAL A 124 23.46 -2.81 -8.99
N ARG A 125 23.49 -1.78 -8.13
CA ARG A 125 23.16 -0.39 -8.51
C ARG A 125 24.22 0.15 -9.49
N ARG A 126 24.19 -0.34 -10.73
CA ARG A 126 25.14 0.02 -11.78
C ARG A 126 24.39 0.75 -12.88
N CYS A 127 24.91 1.92 -13.26
CA CYS A 127 24.31 2.68 -14.35
C CYS A 127 24.37 1.86 -15.66
N PRO A 128 23.25 1.67 -16.38
CA PRO A 128 23.24 0.89 -17.61
C PRO A 128 23.95 1.60 -18.78
N THR A 129 24.28 2.89 -18.65
CA THR A 129 24.90 3.68 -19.71
C THR A 129 26.41 3.84 -19.55
N CYS A 130 26.88 4.21 -18.35
CA CYS A 130 28.31 4.43 -18.10
C CYS A 130 28.96 3.36 -17.22
N HIS A 131 28.19 2.36 -16.78
CA HIS A 131 28.62 1.26 -15.92
C HIS A 131 29.22 1.66 -14.57
N GLU A 132 29.02 2.92 -14.15
CA GLU A 132 29.42 3.40 -12.82
C GLU A 132 28.53 2.77 -11.74
N ASP A 133 29.17 2.23 -10.70
CA ASP A 133 28.46 1.77 -9.51
C ASP A 133 28.00 2.98 -8.71
N THR A 134 26.70 3.03 -8.42
CA THR A 134 26.06 4.15 -7.73
C THR A 134 25.69 3.71 -6.32
N ASP A 135 26.52 4.09 -5.34
CA ASP A 135 26.24 3.85 -3.92
C ASP A 135 25.62 5.08 -3.22
N ARG A 136 25.28 6.12 -3.99
CA ARG A 136 24.66 7.31 -3.43
C ARG A 136 23.21 7.07 -3.05
N ARG A 137 22.85 7.50 -1.84
CA ARG A 137 21.49 7.55 -1.29
C ARG A 137 21.08 9.00 -1.09
N LEU A 138 19.79 9.29 -1.29
CA LEU A 138 19.27 10.61 -0.91
C LEU A 138 19.16 10.64 0.61
N ILE A 139 19.82 11.63 1.20
CA ILE A 139 19.66 12.00 2.60
C ILE A 139 18.72 13.19 2.66
N VAL A 140 17.73 13.12 3.52
CA VAL A 140 16.85 14.22 3.86
C VAL A 140 17.12 14.57 5.32
N CYS A 141 17.52 15.82 5.58
CA CYS A 141 17.75 16.27 6.94
C CYS A 141 16.42 16.38 7.70
N SER A 142 16.32 15.68 8.83
CA SER A 142 15.17 15.73 9.75
C SER A 142 14.78 17.16 10.14
N GLU A 143 15.79 18.00 10.35
CA GLU A 143 15.62 19.31 10.97
C GLU A 143 15.30 20.43 9.99
N CYS A 144 15.90 20.41 8.80
CA CYS A 144 15.81 21.52 7.86
C CYS A 144 15.28 21.13 6.47
N GLY A 145 14.94 19.84 6.28
CA GLY A 145 14.42 19.30 5.03
C GLY A 145 15.42 19.33 3.87
N LYS A 146 16.68 19.73 4.09
CA LYS A 146 17.68 19.77 3.02
C LYS A 146 17.88 18.36 2.49
N ARG A 147 17.84 18.24 1.17
CA ARG A 147 18.08 17.01 0.43
C ARG A 147 19.47 17.05 -0.19
N TRP A 148 20.24 15.98 -0.05
CA TRP A 148 21.51 15.80 -0.75
C TRP A 148 21.83 14.32 -0.93
N TYR A 149 22.61 14.01 -1.96
CA TYR A 149 23.07 12.64 -2.19
C TYR A 149 24.38 12.39 -1.46
N HIS A 150 24.47 11.27 -0.75
CA HIS A 150 25.66 10.86 0.00
C HIS A 150 26.08 9.44 -0.38
N ALA A 151 27.39 9.23 -0.60
CA ALA A 151 27.98 7.92 -0.88
C ALA A 151 28.62 7.36 0.40
N GLY A 152 28.28 6.12 0.79
CA GLY A 152 28.82 5.44 1.97
C GLY A 152 27.83 5.26 3.14
N GLU A 153 28.31 4.60 4.20
CA GLU A 153 27.51 4.04 5.30
C GLU A 153 26.99 5.06 6.33
N SER A 154 27.60 6.25 6.44
CA SER A 154 27.15 7.30 7.39
C SER A 154 26.92 8.65 6.70
N PRO A 155 25.70 9.21 6.73
CA PRO A 155 25.37 10.46 6.03
C PRO A 155 26.16 11.69 6.49
N GLY A 156 26.88 11.60 7.62
CA GLY A 156 27.63 12.70 8.21
C GLY A 156 26.70 13.77 8.79
N THR A 157 27.02 15.04 8.52
CA THR A 157 26.25 16.21 8.96
C THR A 157 25.47 16.83 7.80
N CYS A 158 24.32 17.44 8.10
CA CYS A 158 23.55 18.15 7.11
C CYS A 158 24.31 19.36 6.55
N PRO A 159 24.44 19.53 5.22
CA PRO A 159 25.17 20.65 4.62
C PRO A 159 24.47 22.01 4.79
N LYS A 160 23.21 22.03 5.25
CA LYS A 160 22.44 23.27 5.48
C LYS A 160 22.42 23.68 6.95
N CYS A 161 22.15 22.75 7.87
CA CYS A 161 22.01 23.07 9.30
C CYS A 161 23.13 22.51 10.20
N GLY A 162 24.06 21.72 9.66
CA GLY A 162 25.21 21.17 10.39
C GLY A 162 24.89 20.00 11.34
N ILE A 163 23.63 19.57 11.42
CA ILE A 163 23.19 18.55 12.38
C ILE A 163 23.64 17.15 11.93
N ALA A 164 24.18 16.38 12.87
CA ALA A 164 24.62 15.00 12.65
C ALA A 164 23.43 14.09 12.37
N MET A 165 23.54 13.29 11.32
CA MET A 165 22.47 12.39 10.90
C MET A 165 22.65 11.02 11.55
N GLN A 166 21.55 10.47 12.06
CA GLN A 166 21.53 9.10 12.53
C GLN A 166 21.45 8.12 11.35
N PRO A 167 22.14 6.96 11.38
CA PRO A 167 22.16 6.01 10.26
C PRO A 167 20.82 5.28 9.99
N GLU A 168 19.77 5.52 10.78
CA GLU A 168 18.68 4.56 11.01
C GLU A 168 17.51 4.57 10.04
N ARG A 169 17.65 5.06 8.81
CA ARG A 169 16.61 4.85 7.78
C ARG A 169 17.16 4.18 6.54
N GLU A 170 16.67 2.96 6.32
CA GLU A 170 17.07 2.05 5.25
C GLU A 170 17.00 2.73 3.86
N ARG A 171 18.16 2.75 3.17
CA ARG A 171 18.34 2.81 1.71
C ARG A 171 17.25 3.52 0.90
N SER A 172 16.89 4.74 1.28
CA SER A 172 15.96 5.56 0.51
C SER A 172 16.57 5.90 -0.85
N THR A 173 15.86 5.56 -1.93
CA THR A 173 16.16 6.16 -3.23
C THR A 173 15.19 7.29 -3.48
N SER A 174 15.69 8.39 -4.04
CA SER A 174 14.86 9.51 -4.44
C SER A 174 15.30 10.05 -5.77
N VAL A 175 14.31 10.35 -6.62
CA VAL A 175 14.52 10.85 -7.97
C VAL A 175 13.52 11.96 -8.22
N LEU A 176 14.02 13.08 -8.77
CA LEU A 176 13.19 14.15 -9.29
C LEU A 176 12.51 13.65 -10.57
N LEU A 177 11.19 13.56 -10.57
CA LEU A 177 10.42 13.21 -11.76
C LEU A 177 10.17 14.43 -12.64
N TRP A 178 9.88 15.59 -12.02
CA TRP A 178 9.53 16.81 -12.72
C TRP A 178 9.66 18.02 -11.79
N SER A 179 9.96 19.20 -12.36
CA SER A 179 9.88 20.49 -11.64
C SER A 179 9.70 21.65 -12.62
N ASP A 180 8.93 22.65 -12.21
CA ASP A 180 8.79 23.97 -12.86
C ASP A 180 9.57 25.08 -12.13
N GLY A 181 10.40 24.72 -11.15
CA GLY A 181 11.12 25.65 -10.26
C GLY A 181 10.32 26.19 -9.07
N ARG A 182 8.99 26.04 -9.05
CA ARG A 182 8.13 26.39 -7.90
C ARG A 182 7.68 25.15 -7.15
N SER A 183 7.32 24.12 -7.90
CA SER A 183 6.85 22.83 -7.48
C SER A 183 7.74 21.73 -8.06
N GLU A 184 7.82 20.61 -7.34
CA GLU A 184 8.57 19.43 -7.79
C GLU A 184 7.80 18.16 -7.45
N LEU A 185 7.85 17.20 -8.36
CA LEU A 185 7.42 15.82 -8.14
C LEU A 185 8.65 14.97 -7.86
N SER A 186 8.73 14.42 -6.65
CA SER A 186 9.84 13.58 -6.20
C SER A 186 9.36 12.17 -5.93
N TYR A 187 9.88 11.19 -6.65
CA TYR A 187 9.71 9.78 -6.29
C TYR A 187 10.67 9.43 -5.15
N VAL A 188 10.17 8.82 -4.09
CA VAL A 188 10.96 8.30 -2.98
C VAL A 188 10.54 6.85 -2.72
N SER A 189 11.52 5.96 -2.58
CA SER A 189 11.31 4.58 -2.16
C SER A 189 11.92 4.36 -0.78
N GLU A 190 11.12 4.06 0.23
CA GLU A 190 11.49 3.88 1.64
C GLU A 190 10.66 2.73 2.25
N ASN A 191 11.27 1.90 3.10
CA ASN A 191 10.60 0.79 3.82
C ASN A 191 9.81 -0.18 2.91
N GLY A 192 10.28 -0.43 1.68
CA GLY A 192 9.62 -1.30 0.70
C GLY A 192 8.46 -0.66 -0.07
N TYR A 193 8.16 0.61 0.19
CA TYR A 193 7.12 1.38 -0.49
C TYR A 193 7.72 2.46 -1.38
N GLY A 194 6.98 2.82 -2.43
CA GLY A 194 7.35 3.89 -3.35
C GLY A 194 6.25 4.94 -3.38
N CYS A 195 6.60 6.19 -3.11
CA CYS A 195 5.69 7.32 -3.05
C CYS A 195 6.21 8.47 -3.93
N VAL A 196 5.30 9.15 -4.60
CA VAL A 196 5.55 10.39 -5.34
C VAL A 196 5.04 11.53 -4.47
N TYR A 197 5.95 12.41 -4.09
CA TYR A 197 5.70 13.59 -3.29
C TYR A 197 5.57 14.81 -4.19
N LEU A 198 4.53 15.60 -3.98
CA LEU A 198 4.47 16.97 -4.49
C LEU A 198 5.06 17.90 -3.43
N MET A 199 6.12 18.62 -3.79
CA MET A 199 6.74 19.61 -2.92
C MET A 199 6.55 21.01 -3.48
N ARG A 200 6.59 22.00 -2.59
CA ARG A 200 6.66 23.42 -2.93
C ARG A 200 7.52 24.13 -1.90
N GLY A 201 8.57 24.83 -2.34
CA GLY A 201 9.49 25.55 -1.43
C GLY A 201 10.18 24.66 -0.39
N GLY A 202 10.39 23.37 -0.68
CA GLY A 202 10.97 22.40 0.27
C GLY A 202 9.98 21.76 1.24
N THR A 203 8.70 22.16 1.22
CA THR A 203 7.65 21.56 2.07
C THR A 203 6.84 20.54 1.28
N PRO A 204 6.62 19.32 1.81
CA PRO A 204 5.75 18.33 1.19
C PRO A 204 4.28 18.76 1.33
N LEU A 205 3.58 18.85 0.20
CA LEU A 205 2.16 19.20 0.17
C LEU A 205 1.26 17.97 0.22
N CYS A 206 1.60 16.94 -0.54
CA CYS A 206 0.91 15.66 -0.52
C CYS A 206 1.80 14.56 -1.09
N ALA A 207 1.39 13.31 -0.88
CA ALA A 207 2.02 12.13 -1.43
C ALA A 207 0.96 11.26 -2.10
N ARG A 208 1.38 10.48 -3.11
CA ARG A 208 0.62 9.38 -3.69
C ARG A 208 1.53 8.20 -3.91
N TYR A 209 1.00 6.97 -3.83
CA TYR A 209 1.84 5.82 -4.13
C TYR A 209 2.20 5.75 -5.61
N ILE A 210 3.41 5.29 -5.89
CA ILE A 210 3.86 5.10 -7.26
C ILE A 210 2.96 4.13 -8.03
N TYR A 211 2.43 3.09 -7.39
CA TYR A 211 1.57 2.14 -8.08
C TYR A 211 0.22 2.75 -8.50
N GLU A 212 -0.27 3.80 -7.83
CA GLU A 212 -1.48 4.51 -8.26
C GLU A 212 -1.19 5.25 -9.55
N LEU A 213 -0.09 5.99 -9.58
CA LEU A 213 0.40 6.68 -10.77
C LEU A 213 0.61 5.71 -11.94
N LEU A 214 1.32 4.61 -11.71
CA LEU A 214 1.57 3.60 -12.75
C LEU A 214 0.25 3.01 -13.29
N ASN A 215 -0.74 2.81 -12.43
CA ASN A 215 -2.04 2.30 -12.85
C ASN A 215 -2.89 3.34 -13.59
N GLU A 216 -2.91 4.59 -13.12
CA GLU A 216 -3.63 5.70 -13.75
C GLU A 216 -3.08 6.04 -15.13
N PHE A 217 -1.76 6.04 -15.28
CA PHE A 217 -1.12 6.33 -16.56
C PHE A 217 -0.99 5.10 -17.47
N GLY A 218 -1.27 3.90 -16.95
CA GLY A 218 -1.05 2.66 -17.69
C GLY A 218 0.42 2.45 -18.06
N MET A 219 1.34 2.87 -17.19
CA MET A 219 2.77 2.87 -17.44
C MET A 219 3.51 1.88 -16.56
N THR A 220 4.67 1.45 -17.03
CA THR A 220 5.68 0.74 -16.24
C THR A 220 6.67 1.73 -15.64
N ILE A 221 7.40 1.32 -14.59
CA ILE A 221 8.47 2.16 -14.04
C ILE A 221 9.56 2.48 -15.06
N GLY A 222 9.82 1.58 -16.02
CA GLY A 222 10.76 1.85 -17.11
C GLY A 222 10.33 3.03 -17.97
N GLN A 223 9.06 3.06 -18.36
CA GLN A 223 8.51 4.19 -19.13
C GLN A 223 8.49 5.50 -18.32
N VAL A 224 8.27 5.44 -17.00
CA VAL A 224 8.42 6.62 -16.13
C VAL A 224 9.86 7.12 -16.19
N VAL A 225 10.84 6.24 -16.00
CA VAL A 225 12.27 6.57 -16.06
C VAL A 225 12.67 7.14 -17.43
N ASP A 226 12.20 6.54 -18.52
CA ASP A 226 12.46 7.03 -19.87
C ASP A 226 11.92 8.45 -20.04
N SER A 227 10.67 8.68 -19.60
CA SER A 227 10.02 9.99 -19.66
C SER A 227 10.72 11.10 -18.85
N VAL A 228 11.37 10.73 -17.75
CA VAL A 228 12.15 11.66 -16.91
C VAL A 228 13.46 12.04 -17.62
N ASN A 229 14.08 11.08 -18.31
CA ASN A 229 15.34 11.31 -19.01
C ASN A 229 15.15 12.14 -20.28
N ASP A 230 14.08 11.89 -21.05
CA ASP A 230 13.83 12.54 -22.33
C ASP A 230 12.86 13.73 -22.27
N LYS A 231 12.25 13.97 -21.10
CA LYS A 231 11.24 15.02 -20.85
C LYS A 231 10.01 14.94 -21.76
N SER A 232 9.75 13.76 -22.34
CA SER A 232 8.65 13.54 -23.29
C SER A 232 7.26 13.70 -22.67
N MET A 233 7.18 13.76 -21.34
CA MET A 233 5.92 13.81 -20.59
C MET A 233 5.79 15.02 -19.66
N ASP A 234 6.60 16.07 -19.80
CA ASP A 234 6.57 17.23 -18.88
C ASP A 234 5.16 17.83 -18.71
N GLY A 235 4.39 17.99 -19.78
CA GLY A 235 3.00 18.49 -19.68
C GLY A 235 2.04 17.53 -18.96
N LYS A 236 2.29 16.22 -19.00
CA LYS A 236 1.52 15.24 -18.20
C LYS A 236 1.94 15.29 -16.73
N TRP A 237 3.22 15.49 -16.45
CA TRP A 237 3.73 15.65 -15.08
C TRP A 237 3.21 16.94 -14.44
N GLU A 238 3.15 18.03 -15.19
CA GLU A 238 2.54 19.29 -14.76
C GLU A 238 1.05 19.10 -14.43
N ALA A 239 0.28 18.52 -15.34
CA ALA A 239 -1.14 18.24 -15.09
C ALA A 239 -1.37 17.31 -13.87
N TYR A 240 -0.46 16.37 -13.63
CA TYR A 240 -0.49 15.50 -12.46
C TYR A 240 -0.13 16.23 -11.17
N ALA A 241 0.86 17.12 -11.21
CA ALA A 241 1.21 17.98 -10.07
C ALA A 241 0.04 18.91 -9.70
N ASP A 242 -0.64 19.48 -10.69
CA ASP A 242 -1.84 20.29 -10.48
C ASP A 242 -2.98 19.48 -9.86
N ASP A 243 -3.19 18.24 -10.33
CA ASP A 243 -4.20 17.36 -9.78
C ASP A 243 -3.91 17.01 -8.32
N MET A 244 -2.67 16.57 -8.03
CA MET A 244 -2.20 16.33 -6.67
C MET A 244 -2.38 17.57 -5.78
N TYR A 245 -2.09 18.76 -6.30
CA TYR A 245 -2.26 20.01 -5.55
C TYR A 245 -3.73 20.29 -5.21
N ARG A 246 -4.65 20.04 -6.15
CA ARG A 246 -6.11 20.21 -5.92
C ARG A 246 -6.65 19.20 -4.91
N THR A 247 -6.16 17.96 -4.93
CA THR A 247 -6.67 16.88 -4.08
C THR A 247 -5.86 16.67 -2.79
N ARG A 248 -4.87 17.52 -2.50
CA ARG A 248 -3.88 17.36 -1.41
C ARG A 248 -4.49 17.19 -0.01
N ASP A 249 -5.68 17.73 0.20
CA ASP A 249 -6.42 17.73 1.48
C ASP A 249 -7.66 16.80 1.40
N GLY A 250 -7.74 15.94 0.37
CA GLY A 250 -8.92 15.12 0.08
C GLY A 250 -9.30 14.13 1.19
N TYR A 251 -8.37 13.81 2.10
CA TYR A 251 -8.62 12.97 3.27
C TYR A 251 -9.00 13.76 4.54
N GLU A 252 -8.93 15.09 4.54
CA GLU A 252 -9.35 15.90 5.70
C GLU A 252 -10.84 15.72 6.03
N LYS A 253 -11.67 15.41 5.03
CA LYS A 253 -13.10 15.08 5.22
C LYS A 253 -13.35 13.86 6.13
N TYR A 254 -12.33 13.05 6.39
CA TYR A 254 -12.43 11.86 7.26
C TYR A 254 -11.91 12.09 8.69
N VAL A 255 -11.41 13.29 9.01
CA VAL A 255 -10.87 13.61 10.35
C VAL A 255 -11.91 13.35 11.44
N ASP A 256 -13.12 13.87 11.29
CA ASP A 256 -14.22 13.64 12.24
C ASP A 256 -14.54 12.15 12.42
N TYR A 257 -14.45 11.38 11.35
CA TYR A 257 -14.66 9.93 11.39
C TYR A 257 -13.55 9.25 12.19
N PHE A 258 -12.28 9.58 11.96
CA PHE A 258 -11.15 9.01 12.70
C PHE A 258 -11.21 9.37 14.18
N MET A 259 -11.50 10.63 14.52
CA MET A 259 -11.68 11.06 15.90
C MET A 259 -12.76 10.25 16.61
N LYS A 260 -13.93 10.08 15.97
CA LYS A 260 -15.05 9.31 16.57
C LYS A 260 -14.77 7.81 16.64
N ARG A 261 -14.24 7.22 15.56
CA ARG A 261 -14.11 5.77 15.44
C ARG A 261 -12.94 5.21 16.25
N LEU A 262 -11.86 5.96 16.34
CA LEU A 262 -10.59 5.56 16.98
C LEU A 262 -10.31 6.35 18.26
N ALA A 263 -11.23 7.22 18.70
CA ALA A 263 -11.04 8.10 19.87
C ALA A 263 -9.75 8.94 19.80
N LEU A 264 -9.36 9.36 18.59
CA LEU A 264 -8.14 10.14 18.36
C LEU A 264 -8.35 11.62 18.64
N SER A 265 -7.26 12.30 19.02
CA SER A 265 -7.22 13.77 18.97
C SER A 265 -7.35 14.26 17.53
N GLU A 266 -7.76 15.51 17.34
CA GLU A 266 -7.83 16.12 16.00
C GLU A 266 -6.46 16.09 15.29
N GLN A 267 -5.38 16.38 16.02
CA GLN A 267 -4.01 16.33 15.48
C GLN A 267 -3.62 14.91 15.03
N ASP A 268 -3.89 13.89 15.85
CA ASP A 268 -3.59 12.49 15.49
C ASP A 268 -4.44 12.03 14.29
N ALA A 269 -5.71 12.45 14.23
CA ALA A 269 -6.59 12.18 13.10
C ALA A 269 -6.12 12.86 11.79
N ARG A 270 -5.57 14.08 11.86
CA ARG A 270 -4.97 14.78 10.71
C ARG A 270 -3.64 14.14 10.29
N ILE A 271 -2.82 13.68 11.24
CA ILE A 271 -1.61 12.89 10.95
C ILE A 271 -2.00 11.61 10.21
N LEU A 272 -3.01 10.89 10.71
CA LEU A 272 -3.52 9.67 10.08
C LEU A 272 -4.06 9.94 8.66
N SER A 273 -4.79 11.03 8.46
CA SER A 273 -5.41 11.35 7.16
C SER A 273 -4.38 11.53 6.04
N VAL A 274 -3.23 12.14 6.34
CA VAL A 274 -2.15 12.32 5.36
C VAL A 274 -1.24 11.10 5.26
N HIS A 275 -1.11 10.31 6.32
CA HIS A 275 -0.36 9.06 6.28
C HIS A 275 -0.98 8.07 5.30
N PHE A 276 -2.31 8.02 5.23
CA PHE A 276 -3.04 7.18 4.28
C PHE A 276 -2.74 7.46 2.80
N THR A 277 -2.22 8.64 2.47
CA THR A 277 -1.83 8.96 1.08
C THR A 277 -0.41 8.50 0.75
N GLY A 278 0.27 7.85 1.68
CA GLY A 278 1.66 7.38 1.53
C GLY A 278 2.71 8.36 2.05
N MET A 279 2.32 9.39 2.80
CA MET A 279 3.29 10.32 3.40
C MET A 279 4.01 9.64 4.58
N SER A 280 5.35 9.61 4.54
CA SER A 280 6.15 9.05 5.63
C SER A 280 6.13 9.95 6.88
N PRO A 281 6.36 9.41 8.09
CA PRO A 281 6.30 10.20 9.33
C PRO A 281 7.14 11.49 9.29
N HIS A 282 8.33 11.42 8.69
CA HIS A 282 9.18 12.59 8.55
C HIS A 282 8.59 13.65 7.61
N MET A 283 7.98 13.24 6.51
CA MET A 283 7.32 14.18 5.59
C MET A 283 6.06 14.79 6.22
N ILE A 284 5.37 14.04 7.09
CA ILE A 284 4.25 14.56 7.90
C ILE A 284 4.74 15.62 8.88
N ALA A 285 5.86 15.36 9.57
CA ALA A 285 6.47 16.32 10.50
C ALA A 285 6.79 17.64 9.78
N MET A 286 7.45 17.55 8.62
CA MET A 286 7.72 18.72 7.77
C MET A 286 6.45 19.45 7.31
N ARG A 287 5.39 18.72 6.90
CA ARG A 287 4.14 19.32 6.41
C ARG A 287 3.44 20.14 7.50
N PHE A 288 3.39 19.60 8.72
CA PHE A 288 2.67 20.22 9.83
C PHE A 288 3.54 21.12 10.72
N GLY A 289 4.85 21.23 10.43
CA GLY A 289 5.76 21.98 11.28
C GLY A 289 5.93 21.36 12.67
N LEU A 290 5.82 20.03 12.76
CA LEU A 290 6.01 19.25 13.98
C LEU A 290 7.42 18.67 13.99
N SER A 291 7.90 18.27 15.18
CA SER A 291 9.10 17.44 15.29
C SER A 291 8.82 15.97 14.92
N ASP A 292 9.85 15.25 14.46
CA ASP A 292 9.74 13.81 14.19
C ASP A 292 9.24 13.04 15.44
N LYS A 293 9.70 13.44 16.64
CA LYS A 293 9.28 12.84 17.92
C LYS A 293 7.79 13.00 18.19
N GLU A 294 7.20 14.15 17.85
CA GLU A 294 5.76 14.37 18.01
C GLU A 294 4.96 13.48 17.08
N VAL A 295 5.41 13.35 15.82
CA VAL A 295 4.76 12.47 14.85
C VAL A 295 4.91 11.00 15.22
N ASP A 296 6.08 10.56 15.65
CA ASP A 296 6.30 9.17 16.09
C ASP A 296 5.43 8.82 17.32
N SER A 297 5.30 9.76 18.25
CA SER A 297 4.40 9.62 19.41
C SER A 297 2.93 9.54 18.98
N ALA A 298 2.52 10.35 17.99
CA ALA A 298 1.18 10.28 17.41
C ALA A 298 0.93 8.94 16.71
N MET A 299 1.88 8.45 15.91
CA MET A 299 1.78 7.13 15.27
C MET A 299 1.65 6.01 16.29
N GLY A 300 2.40 6.05 17.39
CA GLY A 300 2.24 5.11 18.50
C GLY A 300 0.82 5.10 19.08
N ARG A 301 0.24 6.28 19.33
CA ARG A 301 -1.17 6.39 19.81
C ARG A 301 -2.17 5.87 18.79
N ILE A 302 -1.96 6.17 17.50
CA ILE A 302 -2.82 5.70 16.41
C ILE A 302 -2.79 4.17 16.31
N MET A 303 -1.60 3.55 16.33
CA MET A 303 -1.46 2.09 16.29
C MET A 303 -2.12 1.42 17.50
N TYR A 304 -1.97 2.00 18.69
CA TYR A 304 -2.66 1.54 19.88
C TYR A 304 -4.18 1.61 19.73
N ALA A 305 -4.72 2.73 19.23
CA ALA A 305 -6.16 2.90 19.00
C ALA A 305 -6.74 1.89 18.00
N TYR A 306 -5.96 1.53 16.97
CA TYR A 306 -6.34 0.46 16.05
C TYR A 306 -6.43 -0.91 16.74
N SER A 307 -5.42 -1.26 17.54
CA SER A 307 -5.41 -2.53 18.27
C SER A 307 -6.58 -2.65 19.25
N GLU A 308 -6.89 -1.59 20.00
CA GLU A 308 -8.02 -1.54 20.94
C GLU A 308 -9.37 -1.65 20.22
N SER A 309 -9.47 -1.08 19.02
CA SER A 309 -10.68 -1.13 18.19
C SER A 309 -10.91 -2.49 17.51
N GLY A 310 -10.03 -3.47 17.74
CA GLY A 310 -10.04 -4.78 17.07
C GLY A 310 -9.77 -4.68 15.56
N ILE A 311 -9.22 -3.54 15.11
CA ILE A 311 -8.84 -3.34 13.72
C ILE A 311 -7.41 -3.86 13.60
N ILE A 312 -7.27 -5.00 12.93
CA ILE A 312 -5.95 -5.56 12.59
C ILE A 312 -5.37 -4.67 11.50
N VAL A 313 -4.53 -3.71 11.90
CA VAL A 313 -3.60 -3.04 11.00
C VAL A 313 -2.40 -3.97 10.87
N ASP A 314 -2.07 -4.31 9.65
CA ASP A 314 -0.84 -5.04 9.37
C ASP A 314 0.22 -4.00 9.04
N ASP A 315 1.18 -3.77 9.91
CA ASP A 315 2.22 -2.74 9.71
C ASP A 315 3.10 -3.04 8.46
N THR A 316 3.01 -4.26 7.92
CA THR A 316 3.64 -4.67 6.64
C THR A 316 2.72 -4.52 5.43
N VAL A 317 1.44 -4.22 5.66
CA VAL A 317 0.41 -3.98 4.66
C VAL A 317 -0.42 -2.81 5.15
N PHE A 318 0.01 -1.61 4.75
CA PHE A 318 -0.81 -0.41 4.68
C PHE A 318 -2.29 -0.75 4.74
N THR A 319 -2.98 -0.26 5.76
CA THR A 319 -4.41 -0.46 5.92
C THR A 319 -5.06 -0.13 4.59
N ASP A 320 -5.60 -1.15 3.90
CA ASP A 320 -6.47 -0.92 2.77
C ASP A 320 -7.47 0.14 3.22
N ASP A 321 -7.72 1.13 2.35
CA ASP A 321 -8.69 2.19 2.59
C ASP A 321 -9.88 1.62 3.39
N PRO A 322 -10.05 2.00 4.67
CA PRO A 322 -11.10 1.39 5.49
C PRO A 322 -12.47 1.63 4.86
N PHE A 323 -12.61 2.64 3.99
CA PHE A 323 -13.82 2.95 3.24
C PHE A 323 -14.04 2.09 1.99
N ARG A 324 -13.08 1.25 1.56
CA ARG A 324 -13.31 0.28 0.47
C ARG A 324 -14.01 -1.00 0.92
N PHE A 325 -14.11 -1.22 2.23
CA PHE A 325 -14.80 -2.35 2.84
C PHE A 325 -16.17 -2.00 3.46
N TYR A 326 -16.57 -0.73 3.39
CA TYR A 326 -17.90 -0.22 3.78
C TYR A 326 -18.54 0.56 2.62
#